data_AF-A0A2V8UWY7-F1
#
_entry.id   AF-A0A2V8UWY7-F1
#
_cell.length_a   1.000
_cell.length_b   1.000
_cell.length_c   1.000
_cell.angle_alpha   90.00
_cell.angle_beta   90.00
_cell.angle_gamma   90.00
#
_symmetry.space_group_name_H-M   'P 1'
#
loop_
_entity.id
_entity.type
_entity.pdbx_description
1 polymer ?
#
loop_
_entity_poly.entity_id
_entity_poly.type
_entity_poly.pdbx_seq_one_letter_code
_entity_poly.pdbx_strand_id
1 'polypeptide(L)'
;MNISRVGSMFLLLLTAVAALAADINGKCVAQMPGRGGEPREVTMNFKADGSQLTGSITGPRGEVQISDGKVDGDDISFAQVMEFNGNQIKLLFTGKVSGDDIKFTRQ
;
A
#
# COMPACT_ATOMS: atom_id res chain seq x y z
N MET A 1 6.13 15.81 51.73
CA MET A 1 4.84 16.40 51.35
C MET A 1 4.61 16.06 49.88
N ASN A 2 3.59 15.26 49.62
CA ASN A 2 3.23 14.68 48.33
C ASN A 2 2.69 15.74 47.37
N ILE A 3 3.00 15.63 46.07
CA ILE A 3 1.98 15.75 45.02
C ILE A 3 2.29 14.69 43.95
N SER A 4 1.31 13.82 43.73
CA SER A 4 1.32 12.69 42.82
C SER A 4 0.37 12.97 41.64
N ARG A 5 0.74 12.49 40.44
CA ARG A 5 -0.12 12.15 39.28
C ARG A 5 -0.88 13.28 38.56
N VAL A 6 -0.48 13.59 37.33
CA VAL A 6 -1.38 13.68 36.16
C VAL A 6 -0.60 13.27 34.91
N GLY A 7 -1.07 12.22 34.23
CA GLY A 7 -0.48 11.73 32.99
C GLY A 7 -0.73 12.69 31.83
N SER A 8 0.32 13.04 31.10
CA SER A 8 0.19 13.68 29.80
C SER A 8 0.05 12.59 28.76
N MET A 9 -1.16 12.05 28.65
CA MET A 9 -1.58 11.24 27.52
C MET A 9 -1.50 12.16 26.30
N PHE A 10 -0.48 11.98 25.48
CA PHE A 10 -0.35 12.63 24.19
C PHE A 10 -1.53 12.14 23.34
N LEU A 11 -2.66 12.84 23.44
CA LEU A 11 -3.82 12.61 22.59
C LEU A 11 -3.41 13.09 21.21
N LEU A 12 -2.85 12.16 20.43
CA LEU A 12 -2.57 12.32 19.02
C LEU A 12 -3.92 12.71 18.39
N LEU A 13 -4.07 13.98 18.08
CA LEU A 13 -5.20 14.51 17.34
C LEU A 13 -5.16 13.82 15.97
N LEU A 14 -5.92 12.72 15.81
CA LEU A 14 -6.19 12.14 14.50
C LEU A 14 -7.06 13.16 13.76
N THR A 15 -6.43 14.18 13.19
CA THR A 15 -6.99 14.88 12.04
C THR A 15 -7.07 13.83 10.94
N ALA A 16 -8.24 13.22 10.80
CA ALA A 16 -8.62 12.49 9.61
C ALA A 16 -8.69 13.52 8.48
N VAL A 17 -7.53 13.81 7.89
CA VAL A 17 -7.47 14.44 6.59
C VAL A 17 -8.18 13.44 5.70
N ALA A 18 -9.40 13.77 5.27
CA ALA A 18 -10.02 13.08 4.17
C ALA A 18 -9.16 13.40 2.95
N ALA A 19 -8.08 12.63 2.79
CA ALA A 19 -7.30 12.64 1.59
C ALA A 19 -8.30 12.35 0.47
N LEU A 20 -8.46 13.31 -0.43
CA LEU A 20 -9.05 13.07 -1.73
C LEU A 20 -8.05 12.14 -2.42
N ALA A 21 -8.19 10.84 -2.15
CA ALA A 21 -7.42 9.81 -2.82
C ALA A 21 -7.62 10.03 -4.32
N ALA A 22 -6.52 10.00 -5.08
CA ALA A 22 -6.63 9.86 -6.53
C ALA A 22 -7.59 8.71 -6.84
N ASP A 23 -8.46 8.85 -7.85
CA ASP A 23 -9.43 7.81 -8.20
C ASP A 23 -8.69 6.61 -8.80
N ILE A 24 -8.11 5.81 -7.91
CA ILE A 24 -7.38 4.57 -8.18
C ILE A 24 -8.33 3.38 -8.21
N ASN A 25 -9.63 3.62 -8.10
CA ASN A 25 -10.60 2.54 -8.03
C ASN A 25 -10.75 1.87 -9.38
N GLY A 26 -10.66 0.55 -9.38
CA GLY A 26 -10.75 -0.27 -10.56
C GLY A 26 -9.39 -0.66 -11.13
N LYS A 27 -9.39 -0.91 -12.43
CA LYS A 27 -8.26 -1.53 -13.11
C LYS A 27 -7.24 -0.47 -13.50
N CYS A 28 -6.05 -0.51 -12.90
CA CYS A 28 -4.92 0.32 -13.27
C CYS A 28 -3.76 -0.52 -13.80
N VAL A 29 -2.89 0.13 -14.56
CA VAL A 29 -1.64 -0.43 -15.05
C VAL A 29 -0.51 0.14 -14.19
N ALA A 30 0.34 -0.72 -13.67
CA ALA A 30 1.42 -0.31 -12.78
C ALA A 30 2.73 -0.97 -13.14
N GLN A 31 3.83 -0.27 -12.88
CA GLN A 31 5.19 -0.77 -13.03
C GLN A 31 5.69 -1.28 -11.68
N MET A 32 6.01 -2.57 -11.57
CA MET A 32 6.61 -3.18 -10.37
C MET A 32 7.98 -3.75 -10.68
N PRO A 33 8.95 -3.76 -9.75
CA PRO A 33 10.20 -4.48 -9.94
C PRO A 33 9.95 -6.00 -9.96
N GLY A 34 10.41 -6.66 -11.02
CA GLY A 34 10.39 -8.11 -11.17
C GLY A 34 11.42 -8.81 -10.29
N ARG A 35 11.43 -10.16 -10.33
CA ARG A 35 12.41 -10.96 -9.57
C ARG A 35 13.87 -10.64 -9.90
N GLY A 36 14.16 -10.15 -11.11
CA GLY A 36 15.49 -9.75 -11.56
C GLY A 36 15.80 -8.26 -11.39
N GLY A 37 14.94 -7.48 -10.72
CA GLY A 37 15.10 -6.02 -10.58
C GLY A 37 14.54 -5.21 -11.75
N GLU A 38 14.38 -5.81 -12.92
CA GLU A 38 13.78 -5.15 -14.08
C GLU A 38 12.30 -4.79 -13.82
N PRO A 39 11.87 -3.55 -14.15
CA PRO A 39 10.48 -3.16 -14.04
C PRO A 39 9.62 -3.97 -15.01
N ARG A 40 8.45 -4.37 -14.53
CA ARG A 40 7.44 -5.10 -15.28
C ARG A 40 6.10 -4.42 -15.11
N GLU A 41 5.39 -4.33 -16.22
CA GLU A 41 4.00 -3.93 -16.21
C GLU A 41 3.14 -5.04 -15.61
N VAL A 42 2.23 -4.65 -14.71
CA VAL A 42 1.22 -5.52 -14.13
C VAL A 42 -0.11 -4.79 -14.12
N THR A 43 -1.17 -5.56 -14.34
CA THR A 43 -2.52 -5.07 -14.15
C THR A 43 -2.93 -5.29 -12.71
N MET A 44 -3.45 -4.24 -12.08
CA MET A 44 -3.93 -4.26 -10.71
C MET A 44 -5.39 -3.84 -10.68
N ASN A 45 -6.14 -4.39 -9.74
CA ASN A 45 -7.50 -3.96 -9.48
C ASN A 45 -7.56 -3.46 -8.04
N PHE A 46 -7.57 -2.14 -7.88
CA PHE A 46 -7.53 -1.49 -6.58
C PHE A 46 -8.89 -0.95 -6.18
N LYS A 47 -9.10 -0.88 -4.87
CA LYS A 47 -10.25 -0.24 -4.25
C LYS A 47 -9.75 0.51 -3.02
N ALA A 48 -9.83 1.83 -3.10
CA ALA A 48 -9.55 2.73 -1.99
C ALA A 48 -10.83 3.02 -1.22
N ASP A 49 -10.78 2.84 0.10
CA ASP A 49 -11.85 3.22 1.04
C ASP A 49 -11.24 4.12 2.11
N GLY A 50 -11.35 5.43 1.89
CA GLY A 50 -10.63 6.43 2.66
C GLY A 50 -9.11 6.23 2.57
N SER A 51 -8.46 5.94 3.70
CA SER A 51 -7.02 5.68 3.77
C SER A 51 -6.62 4.21 3.56
N GLN A 52 -7.59 3.31 3.41
CA GLN A 52 -7.32 1.88 3.24
C GLN A 52 -7.32 1.53 1.75
N LEU A 53 -6.28 0.82 1.31
CA LEU A 53 -6.21 0.26 -0.03
C LEU A 53 -6.42 -1.25 0.04
N THR A 54 -7.37 -1.74 -0.74
CA THR A 54 -7.58 -3.17 -0.97
C THR A 54 -7.45 -3.45 -2.45
N GLY A 55 -7.19 -4.70 -2.81
CA GLY A 55 -7.14 -5.08 -4.20
C GLY A 55 -6.24 -6.27 -4.50
N SER A 56 -6.04 -6.47 -5.79
CA SER A 56 -5.31 -7.62 -6.28
C SER A 56 -4.39 -7.26 -7.43
N ILE A 57 -3.34 -8.05 -7.56
CA ILE A 57 -2.33 -7.93 -8.60
C ILE A 57 -2.44 -9.18 -9.46
N THR A 58 -2.76 -9.00 -10.73
CA THR A 58 -2.77 -10.09 -11.70
C THR A 58 -1.37 -10.27 -12.27
N GLY A 59 -0.71 -11.35 -11.87
CA GLY A 59 0.60 -11.75 -12.38
C GLY A 59 0.55 -13.00 -13.26
N PRO A 60 1.70 -13.42 -13.82
CA PRO A 60 1.81 -14.63 -14.65
C PRO A 60 1.48 -15.92 -13.89
N ARG A 61 1.49 -15.85 -12.55
CA ARG A 61 1.20 -16.96 -11.64
C ARG A 61 -0.23 -16.95 -11.11
N GLY A 62 -1.07 -16.04 -11.61
CA GLY A 62 -2.42 -15.81 -11.13
C GLY A 62 -2.57 -14.51 -10.35
N GLU A 63 -3.72 -14.37 -9.72
CA GLU A 63 -4.11 -13.20 -8.94
C GLU A 63 -3.63 -13.33 -7.48
N VAL A 64 -3.00 -12.28 -6.97
CA VAL A 64 -2.52 -12.22 -5.58
C VAL A 64 -3.13 -11.00 -4.91
N GLN A 65 -3.77 -11.21 -3.75
CA GLN A 65 -4.31 -10.12 -2.94
C GLN A 65 -3.17 -9.33 -2.29
N ILE A 66 -3.33 -8.01 -2.22
CA ILE A 66 -2.42 -7.17 -1.45
C ILE A 66 -2.81 -7.22 0.04
N SER A 67 -1.86 -6.92 0.91
CA SER A 67 -2.05 -6.80 2.36
C SER A 67 -1.53 -5.45 2.85
N ASP A 68 -2.03 -4.98 3.99
CA ASP A 68 -1.60 -3.71 4.61
C ASP A 68 -1.61 -2.51 3.66
N GLY A 69 -2.58 -2.48 2.73
CA GLY A 69 -2.68 -1.42 1.73
C GLY A 69 -3.14 -0.09 2.33
N LYS A 70 -2.46 0.98 1.96
CA LYS A 70 -2.73 2.35 2.41
C LYS A 70 -2.62 3.32 1.25
N VAL A 71 -3.48 4.34 1.28
CA VAL A 71 -3.42 5.52 0.42
C VAL A 71 -3.29 6.76 1.30
N ASP A 72 -2.36 7.64 0.94
CA ASP A 72 -2.20 8.97 1.52
C ASP A 72 -2.04 9.98 0.37
N GLY A 73 -3.17 10.56 -0.06
CA GLY A 73 -3.21 11.42 -1.25
C GLY A 73 -2.81 10.66 -2.52
N ASP A 74 -1.66 10.99 -3.08
CA ASP A 74 -1.08 10.35 -4.26
C ASP A 74 -0.11 9.20 -3.90
N ASP A 75 0.24 9.04 -2.62
CA ASP A 75 1.18 8.03 -2.16
C ASP A 75 0.44 6.74 -1.80
N ILE A 76 0.93 5.63 -2.32
CA ILE A 76 0.37 4.29 -2.12
C ILE A 76 1.42 3.38 -1.50
N SER A 77 1.02 2.58 -0.52
CA SER A 77 1.85 1.51 0.02
C SER A 77 1.05 0.25 0.23
N PHE A 78 1.67 -0.90 0.02
CA PHE A 78 1.07 -2.20 0.31
C PHE A 78 2.15 -3.27 0.49
N ALA A 79 1.75 -4.40 1.05
CA ALA A 79 2.56 -5.61 1.16
C ALA A 79 2.04 -6.72 0.24
N GLN A 80 2.94 -7.50 -0.32
CA GLN A 80 2.64 -8.76 -0.98
C GLN A 80 3.28 -9.89 -0.17
N VAL A 81 2.48 -10.83 0.31
CA VAL A 81 2.98 -12.02 0.99
C VAL A 81 3.06 -13.15 -0.03
N MET A 82 4.25 -13.71 -0.20
CA MET A 82 4.51 -14.84 -1.09
C MET A 82 5.09 -16.00 -0.31
N GLU A 83 4.66 -17.22 -0.59
CA GLU A 83 5.35 -18.40 -0.09
C GLU A 83 6.47 -18.82 -1.06
N PHE A 84 7.65 -19.05 -0.50
CA PHE A 84 8.81 -19.51 -1.24
C PHE A 84 9.58 -20.53 -0.40
N ASN A 85 9.72 -21.76 -0.94
CA ASN A 85 10.40 -22.87 -0.27
C ASN A 85 9.89 -23.14 1.16
N GLY A 86 8.58 -23.03 1.40
CA GLY A 86 7.97 -23.22 2.72
C GLY A 86 8.12 -22.04 3.69
N ASN A 87 8.72 -20.93 3.25
CA ASN A 87 8.82 -19.69 4.03
C ASN A 87 7.91 -18.61 3.44
N GLN A 88 7.23 -17.85 4.29
CA GLN A 88 6.52 -16.64 3.89
C GLN A 88 7.50 -15.47 3.78
N ILE A 89 7.52 -14.85 2.60
CA ILE A 89 8.27 -13.64 2.31
C ILE A 89 7.27 -12.51 2.14
N LYS A 90 7.35 -11.50 3.01
CA LYS A 90 6.58 -10.27 2.91
C LYS A 90 7.40 -9.23 2.16
N LEU A 91 6.92 -8.82 0.99
CA LEU A 91 7.52 -7.79 0.15
C LEU A 91 6.75 -6.49 0.34
N LEU A 92 7.43 -5.41 0.68
CA LEU A 92 6.83 -4.10 0.85
C LEU A 92 7.00 -3.28 -0.44
N PHE A 93 5.91 -2.66 -0.88
CA PHE A 93 5.88 -1.82 -2.06
C PHE A 93 5.37 -0.44 -1.70
N THR A 94 6.00 0.57 -2.28
CA THR A 94 5.60 1.97 -2.19
C THR A 94 5.56 2.55 -3.60
N GLY A 95 4.59 3.40 -3.90
CA GLY A 95 4.44 4.01 -5.21
C GLY A 95 3.73 5.34 -5.10
N LYS A 96 3.85 6.13 -6.16
CA LYS A 96 3.13 7.39 -6.30
C LYS A 96 2.26 7.33 -7.55
N VAL A 97 1.00 7.72 -7.41
CA VAL A 97 0.06 7.88 -8.52
C VAL A 97 0.49 9.09 -9.35
N SER A 98 0.51 8.93 -10.67
CA SER A 98 0.86 9.98 -11.61
C SER A 98 -0.11 9.93 -12.80
N GLY A 99 -1.28 10.53 -12.63
CA GLY A 99 -2.39 10.36 -13.58
C GLY A 99 -2.92 8.93 -13.54
N ASP A 100 -2.86 8.23 -14.68
CA ASP A 100 -3.33 6.84 -14.81
C ASP A 100 -2.23 5.80 -14.56
N ASP A 101 -0.98 6.25 -14.36
CA ASP A 101 0.19 5.39 -14.16
C ASP A 101 0.66 5.36 -12.70
N ILE A 102 1.18 4.22 -12.27
CA ILE A 102 1.81 4.06 -10.95
C ILE A 102 3.13 3.33 -11.11
N LYS A 103 4.19 3.89 -10.52
CA LYS A 103 5.48 3.20 -10.41
C LYS A 103 5.72 2.79 -8.96
N PHE A 104 5.81 1.48 -8.75
CA PHE A 104 6.15 0.91 -7.46
C PHE A 104 7.65 0.68 -7.34
N THR A 105 8.15 0.94 -6.14
CA THR A 105 9.48 0.57 -5.68
C THR A 105 9.32 -0.46 -4.58
N ARG A 106 10.12 -1.53 -4.64
CA ARG A 106 10.22 -2.51 -3.56
C ARG A 106 11.19 -1.99 -2.51
N GLN A 107 10.77 -1.98 -1.25
CA GLN A 107 11.64 -1.67 -0.13
C GLN A 107 12.50 -2.87 0.28
#